data_AF-A0A1X9IFJ8-F1
#
_entry.id   AF-A0A1X9IFJ8-F1
#
_cell.length_a   1.000
_cell.length_b   1.000
_cell.length_c   1.000
_cell.angle_alpha   90.00
_cell.angle_beta   90.00
_cell.angle_gamma   90.00
#
_symmetry.space_group_name_H-M   'P 1'
#
loop_
_entity.id
_entity.type
_entity.pdbx_description
1 polymer ?
#
loop_
_entity_poly.entity_id
_entity_poly.type
_entity_poly.pdbx_seq_one_letter_code
_entity_poly.pdbx_strand_id
1 'polypeptide(L)'
;MMVDIFSSFDDHNSTTLYLHSMTWILSLWSLFFINSSLWISPSFLNNSMMIPKQIINIQIIRSFSNNLGGFSLIISSLFLMIINFNLLGLIPYVFSTTSHLVLSFSLSLPLWLSLILSSYYNNSYSSLASLLPSGTPSFLIPFLPLIEIMSISVQPLTLAIRIAANISAGHIILTLIGDFLSFSLINTSIITTSIVLLIQIGYFIFEIGIAIIQGYIFSLLITLYSDNHQ
;
A
#
# COMPACT_ATOMS: atom_id res chain seq x y z
N MET A 1 18.84 -13.02 -25.67
CA MET A 1 17.44 -13.51 -25.71
C MET A 1 16.60 -12.31 -25.31
N MET A 2 15.61 -11.89 -26.10
CA MET A 2 14.69 -10.84 -25.64
C MET A 2 14.03 -11.39 -24.37
N VAL A 3 14.33 -10.78 -23.24
CA VAL A 3 13.70 -11.18 -21.99
C VAL A 3 12.29 -10.62 -22.08
N ASP A 4 11.28 -11.48 -21.94
CA ASP A 4 9.89 -11.03 -21.96
C ASP A 4 9.72 -9.97 -20.87
N ILE A 5 8.92 -8.93 -21.12
CA ILE A 5 8.71 -7.83 -20.13
C ILE A 5 8.26 -8.38 -18.76
N PHE A 6 7.56 -9.52 -18.77
CA PHE A 6 7.09 -10.22 -17.58
C PHE A 6 8.15 -11.05 -16.84
N SER A 7 9.32 -11.25 -17.44
CA SER A 7 10.44 -11.96 -16.81
C SER A 7 10.92 -11.27 -15.54
N SER A 8 10.72 -9.95 -15.44
CA SER A 8 11.00 -9.14 -14.25
C SER A 8 10.11 -9.49 -13.05
N PHE A 9 8.94 -10.11 -13.30
CA PHE A 9 8.00 -10.58 -12.26
C PHE A 9 8.16 -12.07 -11.95
N ASP A 10 9.04 -12.78 -12.65
CA ASP A 10 9.27 -14.20 -12.38
C ASP A 10 10.33 -14.36 -11.29
N ASP A 11 9.91 -14.84 -10.12
CA ASP A 11 10.75 -15.16 -8.96
C ASP A 11 11.96 -16.04 -9.33
N HIS A 12 11.88 -16.82 -10.42
CA HIS A 12 12.94 -17.76 -10.83
C HIS A 12 13.93 -17.21 -11.86
N ASN A 13 13.77 -15.97 -12.35
CA ASN A 13 14.80 -15.37 -13.18
C ASN A 13 15.99 -14.97 -12.31
N SER A 14 17.10 -15.68 -12.50
CA SER A 14 18.39 -15.54 -11.84
C SER A 14 19.06 -14.18 -12.05
N THR A 15 18.39 -13.11 -11.64
CA THR A 15 19.01 -11.81 -11.37
C THR A 15 19.71 -11.91 -10.01
N THR A 16 20.76 -11.12 -9.83
CA THR A 16 21.83 -11.29 -8.81
C THR A 16 21.38 -11.24 -7.34
N LEU A 17 20.08 -11.06 -7.08
CA LEU A 17 19.43 -11.15 -5.77
C LEU A 17 18.43 -12.31 -5.72
N TYR A 18 18.89 -13.53 -6.04
CA TYR A 18 18.16 -14.80 -5.86
C TYR A 18 18.02 -15.18 -4.36
N LEU A 19 17.68 -14.20 -3.54
CA LEU A 19 17.38 -14.38 -2.13
C LEU A 19 15.94 -13.91 -1.95
N HIS A 20 15.02 -14.78 -2.34
CA HIS A 20 13.61 -14.64 -1.97
C HIS A 20 13.51 -14.44 -0.44
N SER A 21 14.36 -15.07 0.36
CA SER A 21 14.46 -14.81 1.80
C SER A 21 14.90 -13.38 2.15
N MET A 22 15.80 -12.74 1.37
CA MET A 22 16.26 -11.38 1.67
C MET A 22 15.18 -10.34 1.43
N THR A 23 14.34 -10.47 0.39
CA THR A 23 13.24 -9.51 0.19
C THR A 23 12.21 -9.60 1.31
N TRP A 24 11.95 -10.79 1.84
CA TRP A 24 11.11 -10.99 3.02
C TRP A 24 11.77 -10.51 4.33
N ILE A 25 13.09 -10.65 4.47
CA ILE A 25 13.82 -10.11 5.63
C ILE A 25 13.88 -8.58 5.57
N LEU A 26 14.15 -7.99 4.40
CA LEU A 26 14.10 -6.54 4.18
C LEU A 26 12.70 -5.98 4.43
N SER A 27 11.67 -6.73 4.06
CA SER A 27 10.28 -6.33 4.29
C SER A 27 9.94 -6.34 5.79
N LEU A 28 10.32 -7.40 6.53
CA LEU A 28 10.08 -7.47 7.97
C LEU A 28 10.96 -6.51 8.79
N TRP A 29 12.06 -5.99 8.23
CA TRP A 29 12.95 -5.05 8.91
C TRP A 29 12.24 -3.74 9.30
N SER A 30 11.23 -3.31 8.54
CA SER A 30 10.47 -2.11 8.87
C SER A 30 9.74 -2.23 10.21
N LEU A 31 9.31 -3.43 10.60
CA LEU A 31 8.60 -3.68 11.87
C LEU A 31 9.52 -3.49 13.08
N PHE A 32 10.80 -3.85 12.96
CA PHE A 32 11.77 -3.67 14.05
C PHE A 32 12.04 -2.20 14.36
N PHE A 33 12.09 -1.33 13.35
CA PHE A 33 12.36 0.11 13.55
C PHE A 33 11.14 0.94 13.96
N ILE A 34 9.93 0.36 13.98
CA ILE A 34 8.74 1.08 14.40
C ILE A 34 8.77 1.36 15.92
N ASN A 35 9.39 0.49 16.72
CA ASN A 35 9.38 0.62 18.18
C ASN A 35 10.77 0.70 18.83
N SER A 36 11.86 0.58 18.07
CA SER A 36 13.21 0.58 18.64
C SER A 36 13.80 1.99 18.76
N SER A 37 13.33 2.80 19.70
CA SER A 37 14.15 3.92 20.19
C SER A 37 15.20 3.38 21.17
N LEU A 38 16.20 2.66 20.63
CA LEU A 38 17.30 2.12 21.44
C LEU A 38 18.22 3.23 21.95
N TRP A 39 18.15 4.42 21.36
CA TRP A 39 19.04 5.54 21.61
C TRP A 39 18.29 6.67 22.33
N ILE A 40 18.91 7.19 23.39
CA ILE A 40 18.39 8.29 24.21
C ILE A 40 18.39 9.63 23.43
N SER A 41 19.30 9.77 22.46
CA SER A 41 19.31 10.91 21.53
C SER A 41 18.57 10.56 20.23
N PRO A 42 17.80 11.52 19.66
CA PRO A 42 17.20 11.32 18.36
C PRO A 42 18.30 11.28 17.29
N SER A 43 18.51 10.12 16.66
CA SER A 43 19.32 10.00 15.46
C SER A 43 18.53 10.47 14.24
N PHE A 44 19.22 10.84 13.14
CA PHE A 44 18.58 11.20 11.88
C PHE A 44 17.60 10.11 11.38
N LEU A 45 17.96 8.84 11.56
CA LEU A 45 17.12 7.67 11.26
C LEU A 45 15.87 7.58 12.14
N ASN A 46 15.99 7.89 13.44
CA ASN A 46 14.84 7.91 14.33
C ASN A 46 13.88 9.06 13.95
N ASN A 47 14.43 10.24 13.66
CA ASN A 47 13.63 11.39 13.23
C ASN A 47 12.93 11.15 11.88
N SER A 48 13.60 10.55 10.89
CA SER A 48 12.97 10.25 9.59
C SER A 48 11.81 9.26 9.73
N MET A 49 11.91 8.29 10.65
CA MET A 49 10.84 7.34 10.95
C MET A 49 9.77 7.90 11.90
N MET A 50 10.07 8.93 12.71
CA MET A 50 9.10 9.58 13.60
C MET A 50 8.14 10.49 12.86
N ILE A 51 8.59 11.24 11.86
CA ILE A 51 7.75 12.16 11.06
C ILE A 51 6.49 11.47 10.49
N PRO A 52 6.59 10.35 9.74
CA PRO A 52 5.41 9.65 9.24
C PRO A 52 4.50 9.14 10.36
N LYS A 53 5.06 8.62 11.46
CA LYS A 53 4.26 8.17 12.63
C LYS A 53 3.47 9.32 13.25
N GLN A 54 4.08 10.49 13.35
CA GLN A 54 3.43 11.68 13.91
C GLN A 54 2.26 12.15 13.04
N ILE A 55 2.42 12.15 11.71
CA ILE A 55 1.34 12.55 10.78
C ILE A 55 0.11 11.65 10.97
N ILE A 56 0.31 10.35 11.06
CA ILE A 56 -0.77 9.36 11.25
C ILE A 56 -1.36 9.48 12.65
N ASN A 57 -0.54 9.65 13.68
CA ASN A 57 -1.04 9.82 15.03
C ASN A 57 -1.93 11.07 15.14
N ILE A 58 -1.55 12.18 14.50
CA ILE A 58 -2.40 13.38 14.44
C ILE A 58 -3.74 13.07 13.73
N GLN A 59 -3.72 12.27 12.67
CA GLN A 59 -4.95 11.85 11.99
C GLN A 59 -5.83 10.97 12.89
N ILE A 60 -5.23 10.01 13.61
CA ILE A 60 -5.92 9.07 14.50
C ILE A 60 -6.50 9.77 15.74
N ILE A 61 -5.82 10.80 16.25
CA ILE A 61 -6.33 11.61 17.37
C ILE A 61 -7.56 12.43 16.96
N ARG A 62 -7.66 12.80 15.67
CA ARG A 62 -8.82 13.53 15.14
C ARG A 62 -10.02 12.63 14.88
N SER A 63 -9.83 11.32 14.83
CA SER A 63 -10.87 10.32 14.64
C SER A 63 -11.29 9.70 15.99
N PHE A 64 -12.52 9.14 16.04
CA PHE A 64 -13.06 8.45 17.22
C PHE A 64 -12.28 7.17 17.58
N SER A 65 -11.42 6.73 16.68
CA SER A 65 -10.50 5.62 16.84
C SER A 65 -9.51 5.71 18.03
N ASN A 66 -9.39 6.87 18.69
CA ASN A 66 -8.59 7.04 19.91
C ASN A 66 -9.12 6.24 21.13
N ASN A 67 -10.39 5.83 21.10
CA ASN A 67 -10.99 5.01 22.16
C ASN A 67 -10.53 3.54 22.14
N LEU A 68 -9.96 3.07 21.03
CA LEU A 68 -9.43 1.72 20.89
C LEU A 68 -7.94 1.71 21.27
N GLY A 69 -7.64 1.23 22.49
CA GLY A 69 -6.27 1.10 22.97
C GLY A 69 -5.40 0.27 22.02
N GLY A 70 -4.29 0.84 21.55
CA GLY A 70 -3.33 0.18 20.66
C GLY A 70 -3.63 0.30 19.16
N PHE A 71 -4.79 0.82 18.75
CA PHE A 71 -5.14 0.99 17.35
C PHE A 71 -4.21 1.97 16.61
N SER A 72 -3.78 3.02 17.30
CA SER A 72 -2.80 3.99 16.80
C SER A 72 -1.45 3.36 16.43
N LEU A 73 -0.98 2.43 17.27
CA LEU A 73 0.26 1.70 17.04
C LEU A 73 0.14 0.78 15.82
N ILE A 74 -1.00 0.09 15.69
CA ILE A 74 -1.25 -0.84 14.58
C ILE A 74 -1.28 -0.07 13.26
N ILE A 75 -2.07 1.01 13.14
CA ILE A 75 -2.15 1.76 11.88
C ILE A 75 -0.82 2.40 11.52
N SER A 76 -0.13 3.01 12.49
CA SER A 76 1.17 3.64 12.22
C SER A 76 2.22 2.62 11.76
N SER A 77 2.19 1.40 12.32
CA SER A 77 3.06 0.31 11.90
C SER A 77 2.75 -0.19 10.48
N LEU A 78 1.46 -0.33 10.15
CA LEU A 78 1.00 -0.80 8.85
C LEU A 78 1.31 0.19 7.73
N PHE A 79 1.05 1.47 7.96
CA PHE A 79 1.37 2.53 7.01
C PHE A 79 2.86 2.54 6.67
N LEU A 80 3.71 2.49 7.69
CA LEU A 80 5.17 2.47 7.50
C LEU A 80 5.62 1.23 6.74
N MET A 81 5.05 0.07 7.07
CA MET A 81 5.35 -1.18 6.38
C MET A 81 4.98 -1.09 4.90
N ILE A 82 3.79 -0.59 4.55
CA ILE A 82 3.33 -0.48 3.16
C ILE A 82 4.21 0.49 2.37
N ILE A 83 4.55 1.65 2.94
CA ILE A 83 5.43 2.61 2.25
C ILE A 83 6.80 2.00 2.00
N ASN A 84 7.38 1.30 2.98
CA ASN A 84 8.66 0.64 2.80
C ASN A 84 8.59 -0.43 1.71
N PHE A 85 7.50 -1.21 1.65
CA PHE A 85 7.35 -2.21 0.58
C PHE A 85 7.26 -1.58 -0.80
N ASN A 86 6.50 -0.49 -0.94
CA ASN A 86 6.35 0.18 -2.21
C ASN A 86 7.66 0.86 -2.66
N LEU A 87 8.40 1.48 -1.73
CA LEU A 87 9.69 2.12 -2.02
C LEU A 87 10.80 1.10 -2.34
N LEU A 88 10.90 0.01 -1.58
CA LEU A 88 11.83 -1.08 -1.87
C LEU A 88 11.54 -1.72 -3.23
N GLY A 89 10.25 -1.82 -3.58
CA GLY A 89 9.82 -2.32 -4.87
C GLY A 89 10.32 -1.49 -6.04
N LEU A 90 10.49 -0.17 -5.90
CA LEU A 90 10.94 0.73 -6.98
C LEU A 90 12.45 0.65 -7.27
N ILE A 91 13.24 -0.03 -6.44
CA ILE A 91 14.68 -0.12 -6.61
C ILE A 91 14.99 -1.04 -7.81
N PRO A 92 15.85 -0.63 -8.76
CA PRO A 92 16.18 -1.45 -9.92
C PRO A 92 16.81 -2.77 -9.49
N TYR A 93 16.45 -3.85 -10.18
CA TYR A 93 16.91 -5.23 -9.91
C TYR A 93 16.46 -5.83 -8.57
N VAL A 94 15.58 -5.16 -7.82
CA VAL A 94 14.93 -5.76 -6.65
C VAL A 94 13.59 -6.34 -7.06
N PHE A 95 13.38 -7.61 -6.70
CA PHE A 95 12.08 -8.24 -6.88
C PHE A 95 11.02 -7.55 -5.98
N SER A 96 10.00 -6.94 -6.60
CA SER A 96 8.95 -6.24 -5.86
C SER A 96 7.91 -7.21 -5.31
N THR A 97 8.00 -7.53 -4.02
CA THR A 97 7.09 -8.49 -3.35
C THR A 97 5.63 -8.05 -3.38
N THR A 98 5.35 -6.75 -3.48
CA THR A 98 4.00 -6.15 -3.56
C THR A 98 3.34 -6.24 -4.93
N SER A 99 4.08 -6.58 -5.99
CA SER A 99 3.50 -6.81 -7.32
C SER A 99 2.62 -8.05 -7.35
N HIS A 100 2.95 -9.07 -6.54
CA HIS A 100 2.12 -10.24 -6.37
C HIS A 100 0.84 -9.87 -5.62
N LEU A 101 -0.28 -10.04 -6.33
CA LEU A 101 -1.64 -9.82 -5.82
C LEU A 101 -1.88 -10.59 -4.50
N VAL A 102 -1.29 -11.77 -4.35
CA VAL A 102 -1.41 -12.62 -3.15
C VAL A 102 -0.91 -11.90 -1.89
N LEU A 103 0.23 -11.20 -1.96
CA LEU A 103 0.76 -10.47 -0.82
C LEU A 103 -0.16 -9.30 -0.44
N SER A 104 -0.57 -8.50 -1.43
CA SER A 104 -1.50 -7.37 -1.22
C SER A 104 -2.83 -7.81 -0.59
N PHE A 105 -3.37 -8.95 -1.03
CA PHE A 105 -4.57 -9.54 -0.42
C PHE A 105 -4.34 -10.04 1.00
N SER A 106 -3.22 -10.71 1.25
CA SER A 106 -2.87 -11.22 2.58
C SER A 106 -2.73 -10.11 3.62
N LEU A 107 -2.37 -8.90 3.20
CA LEU A 107 -2.31 -7.74 4.08
C LEU A 107 -3.69 -7.12 4.32
N SER A 108 -4.42 -6.84 3.23
CA SER A 108 -5.65 -6.05 3.30
C SER A 108 -6.82 -6.82 3.90
N LEU A 109 -6.94 -8.12 3.61
CA LEU A 109 -8.13 -8.91 3.97
C LEU A 109 -8.21 -9.19 5.48
N PRO A 110 -7.14 -9.61 6.18
CA PRO A 110 -7.19 -9.82 7.63
C PRO A 110 -7.45 -8.53 8.41
N LEU A 111 -6.87 -7.41 7.98
CA LEU A 111 -7.09 -6.11 8.62
C LEU A 111 -8.56 -5.69 8.53
N TRP A 112 -9.14 -5.78 7.35
CA TRP A 112 -10.55 -5.49 7.16
C TRP A 112 -11.47 -6.45 7.93
N LEU A 113 -11.19 -7.75 7.88
CA LEU A 113 -11.97 -8.76 8.59
C LEU A 113 -11.92 -8.51 10.11
N SER A 114 -10.75 -8.14 10.64
CA SER A 114 -10.58 -7.83 12.06
C SER A 114 -11.42 -6.63 12.51
N LEU A 115 -11.58 -5.61 11.65
CA LEU A 115 -12.41 -4.44 11.94
C LEU A 115 -13.89 -4.83 11.99
N ILE A 116 -14.37 -5.64 11.04
CA ILE A 116 -15.76 -6.15 11.04
C ILE A 116 -16.06 -7.02 12.25
N LEU A 117 -15.13 -7.92 12.59
CA LEU A 117 -15.27 -8.74 13.78
C LEU A 117 -15.36 -7.86 15.03
N SER A 118 -14.47 -6.86 15.15
CA SER A 118 -14.46 -5.96 16.31
C SER A 118 -15.75 -5.13 16.45
N SER A 119 -16.34 -4.68 15.35
CA SER A 119 -17.60 -3.92 15.38
C SER A 119 -18.78 -4.81 15.77
N TYR A 120 -18.84 -6.04 15.24
CA TYR A 120 -19.87 -7.01 15.58
C TYR A 120 -19.83 -7.40 17.06
N TYR A 121 -18.63 -7.58 17.62
CA TYR A 121 -18.47 -7.90 19.04
C TYR A 121 -18.82 -6.74 19.97
N ASN A 122 -18.46 -5.50 19.62
CA ASN A 122 -18.70 -4.35 20.50
C ASN A 122 -20.18 -3.95 20.52
N ASN A 123 -20.85 -3.85 19.36
CA ASN A 123 -22.27 -3.53 19.26
C ASN A 123 -22.90 -4.16 18.00
N SER A 124 -23.50 -5.34 18.13
CA SER A 124 -24.19 -6.00 17.01
C SER A 124 -25.39 -5.20 16.50
N TYR A 125 -26.14 -4.54 17.39
CA TYR A 125 -27.32 -3.76 17.00
C TYR A 125 -26.98 -2.46 16.26
N SER A 126 -25.92 -1.73 16.66
CA SER A 126 -25.53 -0.50 15.94
C SER A 126 -24.88 -0.83 14.60
N SER A 127 -24.07 -1.88 14.53
CA SER A 127 -23.49 -2.36 13.26
C SER A 127 -24.56 -2.82 12.27
N LEU A 128 -25.58 -3.56 12.72
CA LEU A 128 -26.73 -3.92 11.88
C LEU A 128 -27.60 -2.71 11.49
N ALA A 129 -27.74 -1.72 12.37
CA ALA A 129 -28.48 -0.49 12.06
C ALA A 129 -27.75 0.38 11.03
N SER A 130 -26.41 0.39 11.02
CA SER A 130 -25.61 1.14 10.02
C SER A 130 -25.82 0.65 8.57
N LEU A 131 -26.29 -0.58 8.39
CA LEU A 131 -26.60 -1.13 7.06
C LEU A 131 -27.85 -0.48 6.44
N LEU A 132 -28.68 0.20 7.22
CA LEU A 132 -29.87 0.90 6.73
C LEU A 132 -29.85 2.37 7.18
N PRO A 133 -29.75 3.34 6.26
CA PRO A 133 -29.93 4.74 6.62
C PRO A 133 -31.36 4.94 7.14
N SER A 134 -31.48 5.76 8.19
CA SER A 134 -32.76 6.07 8.82
C SER A 134 -33.67 6.82 7.83
N GLY A 135 -34.90 6.33 7.67
CA GLY A 135 -35.90 6.94 6.77
C GLY A 135 -36.00 6.30 5.38
N THR A 136 -35.49 5.09 5.16
CA THR A 136 -35.70 4.36 3.90
C THR A 136 -37.17 3.93 3.74
N PRO A 137 -37.79 4.15 2.55
CA PRO A 137 -39.16 3.72 2.29
C PRO A 137 -39.25 2.19 2.29
N SER A 138 -40.38 1.65 2.77
CA SER A 138 -40.57 0.21 3.04
C SER A 138 -40.29 -0.72 1.86
N PHE A 139 -40.46 -0.24 0.63
CA PHE A 139 -40.22 -1.00 -0.59
C PHE A 139 -38.72 -1.27 -0.87
N LEU A 140 -37.82 -0.37 -0.45
CA LEU A 140 -36.37 -0.49 -0.71
C LEU A 140 -35.61 -1.22 0.42
N ILE A 141 -36.26 -1.48 1.55
CA ILE A 141 -35.67 -2.14 2.72
C ILE A 141 -34.99 -3.48 2.40
N PRO A 142 -35.54 -4.40 1.57
CA PRO A 142 -34.86 -5.67 1.32
C PRO A 142 -33.63 -5.53 0.43
N PHE A 143 -33.59 -4.55 -0.49
CA PHE A 143 -32.50 -4.43 -1.47
C PHE A 143 -31.28 -3.66 -0.96
N LEU A 144 -31.50 -2.63 -0.15
CA LEU A 144 -30.43 -1.72 0.27
C LEU A 144 -29.34 -2.40 1.14
N PRO A 145 -29.66 -3.25 2.13
CA PRO A 145 -28.65 -3.95 2.92
C PRO A 145 -27.77 -4.90 2.09
N LEU A 146 -28.35 -5.56 1.08
CA LEU A 146 -27.61 -6.44 0.17
C LEU A 146 -26.53 -5.66 -0.60
N ILE A 147 -26.87 -4.46 -1.08
CA ILE A 147 -25.94 -3.58 -1.79
C ILE A 147 -24.87 -3.05 -0.82
N GLU A 148 -25.25 -2.71 0.41
CA GLU A 148 -24.30 -2.21 1.42
C GLU A 148 -23.30 -3.30 1.88
N ILE A 149 -23.76 -4.55 2.04
CA ILE A 149 -22.85 -5.68 2.31
C ILE A 149 -21.87 -5.87 1.15
N MET A 150 -22.33 -5.76 -0.09
CA MET A 150 -21.46 -5.83 -1.26
C MET A 150 -20.48 -4.65 -1.30
N SER A 151 -20.92 -3.43 -1.03
CA SER A 151 -20.06 -2.23 -1.02
C SER A 151 -18.95 -2.35 0.03
N ILE A 152 -19.29 -2.81 1.24
CA ILE A 152 -18.33 -3.05 2.34
C ILE A 152 -17.30 -4.12 1.95
N SER A 153 -17.72 -5.19 1.24
CA SER A 153 -16.82 -6.26 0.79
C SER A 153 -15.86 -5.87 -0.34
N VAL A 154 -16.30 -5.00 -1.25
CA VAL A 154 -15.51 -4.58 -2.42
C VAL A 154 -14.41 -3.59 -2.04
N GLN A 155 -14.60 -2.79 -0.99
CA GLN A 155 -13.63 -1.79 -0.54
C GLN A 155 -12.20 -2.33 -0.26
N PRO A 156 -11.99 -3.35 0.60
CA PRO A 156 -10.65 -3.92 0.81
C PRO A 156 -10.09 -4.56 -0.46
N LEU A 157 -10.96 -5.13 -1.30
CA LEU A 157 -10.58 -5.72 -2.58
C LEU A 157 -9.98 -4.67 -3.51
N THR A 158 -10.66 -3.53 -3.67
CA THR A 158 -10.20 -2.42 -4.52
C THR A 158 -8.92 -1.79 -4.00
N LEU A 159 -8.73 -1.74 -2.69
CA LEU A 159 -7.52 -1.21 -2.07
C LEU A 159 -6.30 -2.12 -2.33
N ALA A 160 -6.47 -3.44 -2.14
CA ALA A 160 -5.42 -4.43 -2.44
C ALA A 160 -5.01 -4.40 -3.91
N ILE A 161 -6.00 -4.38 -4.82
CA ILE A 161 -5.77 -4.30 -6.27
C ILE A 161 -5.04 -3.00 -6.62
N ARG A 162 -5.39 -1.87 -5.98
CA ARG A 162 -4.75 -0.58 -6.24
C ARG A 162 -3.25 -0.58 -5.88
N ILE A 163 -2.85 -1.25 -4.79
CA ILE A 163 -1.43 -1.36 -4.42
C ILE A 163 -0.69 -2.19 -5.48
N ALA A 164 -1.21 -3.38 -5.80
CA ALA A 164 -0.57 -4.31 -6.73
C ALA A 164 -0.50 -3.74 -8.17
N ALA A 165 -1.58 -3.13 -8.64
CA ALA A 165 -1.66 -2.56 -9.99
C ALA A 165 -0.70 -1.38 -10.18
N ASN A 166 -0.60 -0.47 -9.21
CA ASN A 166 0.29 0.69 -9.33
C ASN A 166 1.77 0.29 -9.41
N ILE A 167 2.18 -0.73 -8.65
CA ILE A 167 3.58 -1.19 -8.61
C ILE A 167 3.89 -2.06 -9.82
N SER A 168 2.98 -2.93 -10.24
CA SER A 168 3.17 -3.76 -11.45
C SER A 168 3.15 -2.92 -12.73
N ALA A 169 2.16 -2.06 -12.93
CA ALA A 169 2.09 -1.19 -14.10
C ALA A 169 3.30 -0.24 -14.16
N GLY A 170 3.73 0.27 -13.01
CA GLY A 170 4.90 1.11 -12.93
C GLY A 170 6.18 0.42 -13.43
N HIS A 171 6.49 -0.77 -12.89
CA HIS A 171 7.62 -1.58 -13.35
C HIS A 171 7.56 -1.90 -14.84
N ILE A 172 6.38 -2.24 -15.37
CA ILE A 172 6.19 -2.51 -16.80
C ILE A 172 6.53 -1.27 -17.63
N ILE A 173 6.09 -0.09 -17.20
CA ILE A 173 6.37 1.15 -17.94
C ILE A 173 7.84 1.55 -17.80
N LEU A 174 8.45 1.37 -16.63
CA LEU A 174 9.87 1.67 -16.41
C LEU A 174 10.78 0.75 -17.26
N THR A 175 10.45 -0.53 -17.35
CA THR A 175 11.18 -1.52 -18.17
C THR A 175 11.03 -1.22 -19.66
N LEU A 176 9.82 -0.92 -20.13
CA LEU A 176 9.58 -0.50 -21.51
C LEU A 176 10.38 0.75 -21.88
N ILE A 177 10.34 1.79 -21.05
CA ILE A 177 11.11 3.02 -21.29
C ILE A 177 12.62 2.73 -21.26
N GLY A 178 13.07 1.84 -20.36
CA GLY A 178 14.46 1.38 -20.30
C GLY A 178 14.91 0.65 -21.57
N ASP A 179 14.07 -0.22 -22.13
CA ASP A 179 14.35 -0.93 -23.38
C ASP A 179 14.44 0.05 -24.56
N PHE A 180 13.50 1.00 -24.64
CA PHE A 180 13.57 2.08 -25.64
C PHE A 180 14.82 2.94 -25.46
N LEU A 181 15.23 3.22 -24.22
CA LEU A 181 16.44 3.97 -23.95
C LEU A 181 17.68 3.21 -24.42
N SER A 182 17.77 1.90 -24.15
CA SER A 182 18.87 1.04 -24.61
C SER A 182 18.97 1.01 -26.14
N PHE A 183 17.84 0.91 -26.84
CA PHE A 183 17.79 0.95 -28.30
C PHE A 183 18.20 2.32 -28.85
N SER A 184 17.71 3.40 -28.23
CA SER A 184 18.04 4.77 -28.63
C SER A 184 19.54 5.08 -28.48
N LEU A 185 20.17 4.58 -27.41
CA LEU A 185 21.61 4.75 -27.17
C LEU A 185 22.48 4.15 -28.29
N ILE A 186 22.00 3.07 -28.93
CA ILE A 186 22.76 2.34 -29.95
C ILE A 186 22.48 2.90 -31.35
N ASN A 187 21.22 3.23 -31.66
CA ASN A 187 20.78 3.47 -33.04
C ASN A 187 20.35 4.91 -33.36
N THR A 188 20.19 5.80 -32.38
CA THR A 188 19.63 7.14 -32.61
C THR A 188 20.54 8.28 -32.17
N SER A 189 20.14 9.52 -32.48
CA SER A 189 20.94 10.71 -32.17
C SER A 189 20.93 11.05 -30.67
N ILE A 190 22.00 11.70 -30.19
CA ILE A 190 22.16 12.09 -28.78
C ILE A 190 21.00 12.97 -28.24
N ILE A 191 20.34 13.71 -29.14
CA ILE A 191 19.19 14.55 -28.78
C ILE A 191 18.00 13.67 -28.41
N THR A 192 17.73 12.61 -29.18
CA THR A 192 16.62 11.69 -28.89
C THR A 192 16.84 10.92 -27.59
N THR A 193 18.08 10.50 -27.31
CA THR A 193 18.41 9.75 -26.08
C THR A 193 18.24 10.64 -24.84
N SER A 194 18.69 11.90 -24.89
CA SER A 194 18.51 12.84 -23.78
C SER A 194 17.03 13.13 -23.45
N ILE A 195 16.16 13.18 -24.46
CA ILE A 195 14.71 13.38 -24.26
C ILE A 195 14.10 12.16 -23.56
N VAL A 196 14.42 10.95 -24.01
CA VAL A 196 13.91 9.71 -23.41
C VAL A 196 14.39 9.57 -21.96
N LEU A 197 15.66 9.93 -21.68
CA LEU A 197 16.21 9.93 -20.33
C LEU A 197 15.47 10.91 -19.39
N LEU A 198 15.13 12.10 -19.88
CA LEU A 198 14.34 13.07 -19.11
C LEU A 198 12.95 12.51 -18.76
N ILE A 199 12.30 11.85 -19.71
CA ILE A 199 10.99 11.21 -19.51
C ILE A 199 11.10 10.10 -18.47
N GLN A 200 12.14 9.26 -18.53
CA GLN A 200 12.35 8.19 -17.56
C GLN A 200 12.54 8.73 -16.13
N ILE A 201 13.36 9.77 -15.96
CA ILE A 201 13.58 10.41 -14.64
C ILE A 201 12.27 11.00 -14.11
N GLY A 202 11.53 11.72 -14.97
CA GLY A 202 10.24 12.30 -14.59
C GLY A 202 9.23 11.23 -14.15
N TYR A 203 9.17 10.12 -14.88
CA TYR A 203 8.27 9.02 -14.55
C TYR A 203 8.67 8.29 -13.25
N PHE A 204 9.97 8.10 -13.01
CA PHE A 204 10.46 7.53 -11.75
C PHE A 204 10.10 8.39 -10.52
N ILE A 205 10.23 9.72 -10.63
CA ILE A 205 9.81 10.65 -9.56
C ILE A 205 8.29 10.55 -9.33
N PHE A 206 7.52 10.43 -10.40
CA PHE A 206 6.07 10.28 -10.32
C PHE A 206 5.65 9.01 -9.58
N GLU A 207 6.32 7.88 -9.85
CA GLU A 207 6.05 6.62 -9.15
C GLU A 207 6.38 6.68 -7.66
N ILE A 208 7.49 7.33 -7.27
CA ILE A 208 7.81 7.56 -5.85
C ILE A 208 6.67 8.32 -5.17
N GLY A 209 6.11 9.33 -5.85
CA GLY A 209 4.95 10.07 -5.37
C GLY A 209 3.72 9.17 -5.16
N ILE A 210 3.38 8.33 -6.15
CA ILE A 210 2.26 7.40 -6.05
C ILE A 210 2.46 6.39 -4.90
N ALA A 211 3.68 5.86 -4.73
CA ALA A 211 4.01 4.90 -3.69
C ALA A 211 3.72 5.44 -2.27
N ILE A 212 4.03 6.70 -2.02
CA ILE A 212 3.77 7.38 -0.75
C ILE A 212 2.26 7.64 -0.56
N ILE A 213 1.59 8.16 -1.59
CA ILE A 213 0.15 8.48 -1.53
C ILE A 213 -0.68 7.21 -1.30
N GLN A 214 -0.28 6.08 -1.89
CA GLN A 214 -0.99 4.83 -1.75
C GLN A 214 -0.99 4.30 -0.31
N GLY A 215 0.14 4.41 0.40
CA GLY A 215 0.22 4.09 1.82
C GLY A 215 -0.69 4.99 2.66
N TYR A 216 -0.76 6.29 2.34
CA TYR A 216 -1.62 7.25 3.01
C TYR A 216 -3.11 6.96 2.84
N ILE A 217 -3.55 6.74 1.61
CA ILE A 217 -4.95 6.38 1.31
C ILE A 217 -5.34 5.10 2.07
N PHE A 218 -4.46 4.11 2.13
CA PHE A 218 -4.69 2.89 2.91
C PHE A 218 -4.97 3.17 4.39
N SER A 219 -4.09 3.93 5.06
CA SER A 219 -4.29 4.28 6.46
C SER A 219 -5.56 5.12 6.69
N LEU A 220 -5.87 6.02 5.75
CA LEU A 220 -7.01 6.92 5.85
C LEU A 220 -8.33 6.17 5.76
N LEU A 221 -8.47 5.23 4.81
CA LEU A 221 -9.69 4.43 4.71
C LEU A 221 -9.93 3.59 5.96
N ILE A 222 -8.87 3.02 6.55
CA ILE A 222 -8.98 2.24 7.80
C ILE A 222 -9.47 3.12 8.95
N THR A 223 -8.93 4.34 9.09
CA THR A 223 -9.38 5.28 10.13
C THR A 223 -10.83 5.73 9.94
N LEU A 224 -11.25 5.99 8.70
CA LEU A 224 -12.65 6.35 8.41
C LEU A 224 -13.61 5.18 8.67
N TYR A 225 -13.18 3.95 8.36
CA TYR A 225 -13.97 2.76 8.64
C TYR A 225 -14.16 2.57 10.15
N SER A 226 -13.11 2.75 10.96
CA SER A 226 -13.26 2.65 12.41
C SER A 226 -14.22 3.70 12.99
N ASP A 227 -14.31 4.88 12.38
CA ASP A 227 -15.18 5.96 12.85
C ASP A 227 -16.65 5.75 12.45
N ASN A 228 -16.90 5.24 11.25
CA ASN A 228 -18.26 5.03 10.75
C ASN A 228 -18.97 3.83 11.39
N HIS A 229 -18.25 2.97 12.11
CA HIS A 229 -18.75 1.67 12.57
C HIS A 229 -18.78 1.48 14.10
N GLN A 230 -18.92 2.58 14.86
CA GLN A 230 -19.42 2.54 16.25
C GLN A 230 -20.92 2.87 16.30
#